data_AF-A0A345EDI5-F1
#
_entry.id   AF-A0A345EDI5-F1
#
_cell.length_a   1.000
_cell.length_b   1.000
_cell.length_c   1.000
_cell.angle_alpha   90.00
_cell.angle_beta   90.00
_cell.angle_gamma   90.00
#
_symmetry.space_group_name_H-M   'P 1'
#
loop_
_entity.id
_entity.type
_entity.pdbx_description
1 polymer ?
#
loop_
_entity_poly.entity_id
_entity_poly.type
_entity_poly.pdbx_seq_one_letter_code
_entity_poly.pdbx_strand_id
1 'polypeptide(L)'
;MTPKTALVFLQALVRSVGYLLRGRIEFPRGRLGDVLELSEGDRFVCYRETALRPAVEADRDDGVVLVFGLESADRETGATIRSVLFDPAANVATPFFAGMPGFRRKLWLAGRREGEFLELYEWATVEDAERFVDVMRSLLDPFGFLGAATFDIVEDDTVDEYVAARSLSWGAQRESRSTRRRWRRPAVLGLLLLIGGYLAWRRRSDADRPHSEP
;
A
#
# COMPACT_ATOMS: atom_id res chain seq x y z
N MET A 1 -14.21 -10.28 8.20
CA MET A 1 -14.01 -8.90 8.68
C MET A 1 -15.12 -8.48 9.65
N THR A 2 -14.80 -7.86 10.79
CA THR A 2 -15.81 -7.38 11.76
C THR A 2 -16.46 -6.06 11.30
N PRO A 3 -17.66 -5.68 11.80
CA PRO A 3 -18.29 -4.39 11.46
C PRO A 3 -17.41 -3.18 11.80
N LYS A 4 -16.68 -3.25 12.93
CA LYS A 4 -15.75 -2.20 13.37
C LYS A 4 -14.60 -2.05 12.36
N THR A 5 -13.99 -3.16 11.96
CA THR A 5 -12.90 -3.17 10.97
C THR A 5 -13.36 -2.65 9.60
N ALA A 6 -14.57 -3.04 9.18
CA ALA A 6 -15.16 -2.57 7.92
C ALA A 6 -15.40 -1.06 7.91
N LEU A 7 -15.86 -0.49 9.03
CA LEU A 7 -16.03 0.96 9.17
C LEU A 7 -14.69 1.70 9.09
N VAL A 8 -13.66 1.20 9.78
CA VAL A 8 -12.30 1.77 9.73
C VAL A 8 -11.77 1.77 8.30
N PHE A 9 -11.89 0.63 7.61
CA PHE A 9 -11.51 0.50 6.21
C PHE A 9 -12.23 1.52 5.33
N LEU A 10 -13.56 1.65 5.44
CA LEU A 10 -14.34 2.58 4.63
C LEU A 10 -13.96 4.06 4.89
N GLN A 11 -13.77 4.44 6.16
CA GLN A 11 -13.31 5.79 6.51
C GLN A 11 -11.94 6.08 5.90
N ALA A 12 -11.03 5.11 5.95
CA ALA A 12 -9.69 5.22 5.38
C ALA A 12 -9.75 5.37 3.85
N LEU A 13 -10.63 4.64 3.16
CA LEU A 13 -10.88 4.84 1.73
C LEU A 13 -11.28 6.27 1.39
N VAL A 14 -12.28 6.81 2.09
CA VAL A 14 -12.80 8.15 1.84
C VAL A 14 -11.72 9.21 2.09
N ARG A 15 -10.96 9.09 3.19
CA ARG A 15 -9.84 10.00 3.49
C ARG A 15 -8.75 9.91 2.42
N SER A 16 -8.39 8.71 2.00
CA SER A 16 -7.37 8.49 0.99
C SER A 16 -7.73 9.13 -0.36
N VAL A 17 -8.99 8.99 -0.80
CA VAL A 17 -9.51 9.70 -1.97
C VAL A 17 -9.40 11.22 -1.76
N GLY A 18 -9.76 11.72 -0.59
CA GLY A 18 -9.59 13.14 -0.23
C GLY A 18 -8.13 13.61 -0.31
N TYR A 19 -7.18 12.82 0.17
CA TYR A 19 -5.75 13.12 0.08
C TYR A 19 -5.24 13.10 -1.35
N LEU A 20 -5.68 12.13 -2.16
CA LEU A 20 -5.32 12.05 -3.58
C LEU A 20 -5.81 13.29 -4.34
N LEU A 21 -7.10 13.65 -4.18
CA LEU A 21 -7.70 14.80 -4.86
C LEU A 21 -7.06 16.14 -4.46
N ARG A 22 -6.52 16.23 -3.24
CA ARG A 22 -5.78 17.40 -2.74
C ARG A 22 -4.29 17.37 -3.05
N GLY A 23 -3.80 16.35 -3.77
CA GLY A 23 -2.38 16.20 -4.11
C GLY A 23 -1.47 15.97 -2.89
N ARG A 24 -2.00 15.39 -1.81
CA ARG A 24 -1.24 15.09 -0.58
C ARG A 24 -0.53 13.74 -0.63
N ILE A 25 -0.91 12.86 -1.55
CA ILE A 25 -0.20 11.60 -1.79
C ILE A 25 0.93 11.88 -2.78
N GLU A 26 2.15 11.57 -2.37
CA GLU A 26 3.37 11.72 -3.14
C GLU A 26 3.89 10.34 -3.57
N PHE A 27 4.59 10.32 -4.70
CA PHE A 27 5.26 9.13 -5.21
C PHE A 27 6.74 9.43 -5.39
N PRO A 28 7.53 9.43 -4.30
CA PRO A 28 8.96 9.67 -4.37
C PRO A 28 9.64 8.71 -5.33
N ARG A 29 10.70 9.18 -5.98
CA ARG A 29 11.47 8.38 -6.95
C ARG A 29 12.90 8.09 -6.51
N GLY A 30 13.31 8.62 -5.36
CA GLY A 30 14.71 8.58 -4.90
C GLY A 30 15.25 7.16 -4.74
N ARG A 31 14.40 6.21 -4.30
CA ARG A 31 14.78 4.81 -4.05
C ARG A 31 14.33 3.83 -5.12
N LEU A 32 13.76 4.31 -6.23
CA LEU A 32 13.24 3.40 -7.25
C LEU A 32 14.40 2.67 -7.94
N GLY A 33 14.43 1.35 -7.80
CA GLY A 33 15.49 0.48 -8.29
C GLY A 33 16.56 0.16 -7.25
N ASP A 34 16.52 0.79 -6.07
CA ASP A 34 17.45 0.45 -4.98
C ASP A 34 17.14 -0.95 -4.44
N VAL A 35 18.20 -1.67 -4.09
CA VAL A 35 18.13 -3.03 -3.59
C VAL A 35 18.35 -3.00 -2.08
N LEU A 36 17.37 -3.47 -1.32
CA LEU A 36 17.54 -3.78 0.09
C LEU A 36 18.14 -5.18 0.22
N GLU A 37 19.33 -5.28 0.80
CA GLU A 37 19.98 -6.55 1.13
C GLU A 37 19.73 -6.88 2.61
N LEU A 38 19.11 -8.03 2.89
CA LEU A 38 18.95 -8.57 4.24
C LEU A 38 20.20 -9.31 4.70
N SER A 39 20.38 -9.44 6.00
CA SER A 39 21.52 -10.14 6.64
C SER A 39 21.67 -11.59 6.20
N GLU A 40 20.57 -12.26 5.83
CA GLU A 40 20.55 -13.65 5.36
C GLU A 40 20.80 -13.80 3.84
N GLY A 41 21.10 -12.69 3.15
CA GLY A 41 21.42 -12.67 1.72
C GLY A 41 20.24 -12.48 0.79
N ASP A 42 19.02 -12.37 1.34
CA ASP A 42 17.83 -12.02 0.57
C ASP A 42 17.90 -10.60 0.03
N ARG A 43 17.34 -10.39 -1.16
CA ARG A 43 17.44 -9.14 -1.91
C ARG A 43 16.08 -8.71 -2.41
N PHE A 44 15.70 -7.50 -2.06
CA PHE A 44 14.42 -6.92 -2.46
C PHE A 44 14.62 -5.61 -3.20
N VAL A 45 14.04 -5.48 -4.40
CA VAL A 45 14.13 -4.27 -5.22
C VAL A 45 12.96 -3.37 -4.92
N CYS A 46 13.23 -2.14 -4.47
CA CYS A 46 12.21 -1.11 -4.32
C CYS A 46 11.71 -0.68 -5.71
N TYR A 47 10.44 -0.92 -6.01
CA TYR A 47 9.85 -0.58 -7.31
C TYR A 47 8.75 0.47 -7.21
N ARG A 48 8.33 0.82 -5.99
CA ARG A 48 7.34 1.88 -5.72
C ARG A 48 7.51 2.43 -4.32
N GLU A 49 7.38 3.74 -4.20
CA GLU A 49 7.25 4.43 -2.92
C GLU A 49 5.99 5.31 -2.95
N THR A 50 5.25 5.31 -1.85
CA THR A 50 4.09 6.17 -1.63
C THR A 50 4.29 6.88 -0.29
N ALA A 51 4.27 8.20 -0.27
CA ALA A 51 4.38 9.00 0.94
C ALA A 51 3.15 9.91 1.09
N LEU A 52 2.75 10.17 2.34
CA LEU A 52 1.75 11.16 2.66
C LEU A 52 2.44 12.45 3.10
N ARG A 53 2.18 13.55 2.37
CA ARG A 53 2.64 14.87 2.77
C ARG A 53 2.02 15.23 4.12
N PRO A 54 2.83 15.61 5.13
CA PRO A 54 2.31 15.92 6.45
C PRO A 54 1.43 17.18 6.38
N ALA A 55 0.49 17.32 7.32
CA ALA A 55 -0.41 18.48 7.33
C ALA A 55 0.30 19.74 7.85
N VAL A 56 1.26 19.51 8.74
CA VAL A 56 2.14 20.50 9.36
C VAL A 56 3.55 19.93 9.26
N GLU A 57 4.52 20.76 8.90
CA GLU A 57 5.95 20.43 9.03
C GLU A 57 6.33 20.48 10.52
N ALA A 58 5.82 19.52 11.29
CA ALA A 58 6.32 19.25 12.62
C ALA A 58 7.46 18.24 12.50
N ASP A 59 8.46 18.36 13.38
CA ASP A 59 9.52 17.37 13.52
C ASP A 59 8.87 16.00 13.73
N ARG A 60 9.31 15.04 12.92
CA ARG A 60 8.77 13.67 12.90
C ARG A 60 9.60 12.81 13.85
N ASP A 61 9.80 13.31 15.07
CA ASP A 61 10.78 12.74 16.01
C ASP A 61 10.36 11.39 16.58
N ASP A 62 9.07 11.03 16.53
CA ASP A 62 8.59 9.74 16.99
C ASP A 62 7.81 9.03 15.87
N GLY A 63 8.09 7.75 15.62
CA GLY A 63 7.43 6.92 14.62
C GLY A 63 7.51 5.43 14.94
N VAL A 64 6.99 4.62 14.02
CA VAL A 64 7.17 3.16 14.07
C VAL A 64 7.24 2.62 12.65
N VAL A 65 8.06 1.59 12.46
CA VAL A 65 8.11 0.85 11.20
C VAL A 65 7.28 -0.41 11.32
N LEU A 66 6.42 -0.65 10.34
CA LEU A 66 5.76 -1.94 10.14
C LEU A 66 6.39 -2.62 8.93
N VAL A 67 6.91 -3.82 9.16
CA VAL A 67 7.43 -4.73 8.15
C VAL A 67 6.34 -5.73 7.79
N PHE A 68 5.93 -5.73 6.54
CA PHE A 68 4.99 -6.72 6.00
C PHE A 68 5.70 -7.61 5.00
N GLY A 69 5.71 -8.91 5.28
CA GLY A 69 6.22 -9.93 4.38
C GLY A 69 5.09 -10.74 3.78
N LEU A 70 5.22 -11.08 2.50
CA LEU A 70 4.39 -12.09 1.87
C LEU A 70 5.29 -13.08 1.13
N GLU A 71 5.21 -14.34 1.54
CA GLU A 71 5.91 -15.44 0.89
C GLU A 71 4.89 -16.44 0.31
N SER A 72 5.03 -16.73 -0.98
CA SER A 72 4.16 -17.66 -1.69
C SER A 72 4.57 -19.10 -1.42
N ALA A 73 3.60 -19.98 -1.19
CA ALA A 73 3.85 -21.40 -0.93
C ALA A 73 4.51 -22.12 -2.13
N ASP A 74 4.17 -21.69 -3.35
CA ASP A 74 4.72 -22.23 -4.60
C ASP A 74 4.69 -21.17 -5.72
N ARG A 75 5.26 -21.53 -6.88
CA ARG A 75 5.41 -20.62 -8.04
C ARG A 75 4.08 -20.26 -8.70
N GLU A 76 3.14 -21.19 -8.80
CA GLU A 76 1.83 -20.95 -9.42
C GLU A 76 0.99 -20.01 -8.56
N THR A 77 1.04 -20.23 -7.25
CA THR A 77 0.46 -19.37 -6.24
C THR A 77 1.10 -17.98 -6.25
N GLY A 78 2.42 -17.87 -6.38
CA GLY A 78 3.12 -16.59 -6.50
C GLY A 78 2.76 -15.80 -7.76
N ALA A 79 2.53 -16.48 -8.89
CA ALA A 79 2.02 -15.84 -10.11
C ALA A 79 0.59 -15.30 -9.92
N THR A 80 -0.24 -15.99 -9.14
CA THR A 80 -1.61 -15.59 -8.79
C THR A 80 -1.63 -14.40 -7.81
N ILE A 81 -0.80 -14.42 -6.77
CA ILE A 81 -0.60 -13.27 -5.88
C ILE A 81 -0.18 -12.06 -6.69
N ARG A 82 0.77 -12.23 -7.60
CA ARG A 82 1.22 -11.14 -8.47
C ARG A 82 0.09 -10.61 -9.34
N SER A 83 -0.70 -11.47 -9.97
CA SER A 83 -1.78 -11.00 -10.84
C SER A 83 -2.85 -10.24 -10.05
N VAL A 84 -3.17 -10.65 -8.82
CA VAL A 84 -4.19 -9.99 -7.99
C VAL A 84 -3.66 -8.70 -7.35
N LEU A 85 -2.47 -8.71 -6.76
CA LEU A 85 -1.92 -7.56 -6.04
C LEU A 85 -1.24 -6.53 -6.96
N PHE A 86 -0.72 -6.96 -8.12
CA PHE A 86 0.02 -6.10 -9.05
C PHE A 86 -0.71 -5.78 -10.35
N ASP A 87 -1.97 -6.21 -10.51
CA ASP A 87 -2.80 -5.67 -11.58
C ASP A 87 -2.74 -4.13 -11.50
N PRO A 88 -2.47 -3.40 -12.60
CA PRO A 88 -2.53 -1.95 -12.64
C PRO A 88 -3.82 -1.38 -12.04
N ALA A 89 -4.93 -2.11 -12.11
CA ALA A 89 -6.18 -1.80 -11.42
C ALA A 89 -6.05 -1.90 -9.89
N ALA A 90 -5.39 -2.93 -9.35
CA ALA A 90 -5.11 -3.08 -7.92
C ALA A 90 -4.05 -2.08 -7.40
N ASN A 91 -3.11 -1.70 -8.26
CA ASN A 91 -2.11 -0.67 -7.96
C ASN A 91 -2.70 0.76 -7.85
N VAL A 92 -3.87 1.00 -8.47
CA VAL A 92 -4.60 2.28 -8.48
C VAL A 92 -5.80 2.25 -7.52
N ALA A 93 -6.43 1.09 -7.35
CA ALA A 93 -7.45 0.81 -6.36
C ALA A 93 -6.80 -0.12 -5.32
N THR A 94 -6.19 0.38 -4.26
CA THR A 94 -6.97 1.00 -3.19
C THR A 94 -5.99 1.49 -2.13
N PRO A 95 -5.57 2.77 -2.13
CA PRO A 95 -4.62 3.27 -1.14
C PRO A 95 -5.30 3.52 0.21
N PHE A 96 -6.18 2.62 0.69
CA PHE A 96 -6.87 2.81 1.98
C PHE A 96 -5.85 3.08 3.08
N PHE A 97 -4.69 2.41 3.03
CA PHE A 97 -3.57 2.65 3.94
C PHE A 97 -3.23 4.14 4.03
N ALA A 98 -3.27 4.89 2.93
CA ALA A 98 -2.94 6.32 2.93
C ALA A 98 -3.96 7.19 3.69
N GLY A 99 -5.18 6.69 3.88
CA GLY A 99 -6.21 7.35 4.68
C GLY A 99 -6.36 6.78 6.10
N MET A 100 -5.59 5.76 6.46
CA MET A 100 -5.53 5.27 7.83
C MET A 100 -4.86 6.33 8.72
N PRO A 101 -5.33 6.52 9.97
CA PRO A 101 -4.64 7.38 10.94
C PRO A 101 -3.18 6.98 11.08
N GLY A 102 -2.30 7.97 11.18
CA GLY A 102 -0.87 7.75 11.39
C GLY A 102 -0.04 7.36 10.17
N PHE A 103 -0.64 7.07 9.01
CA PHE A 103 0.15 6.67 7.84
C PHE A 103 1.09 7.79 7.38
N ARG A 104 2.37 7.46 7.18
CA ARG A 104 3.40 8.40 6.69
C ARG A 104 4.00 7.96 5.36
N ARG A 105 4.39 6.69 5.23
CA ARG A 105 5.10 6.19 4.05
C ARG A 105 4.87 4.69 3.85
N LYS A 106 4.95 4.24 2.61
CA LYS A 106 5.01 2.83 2.21
C LYS A 106 6.03 2.64 1.10
N LEU A 107 6.99 1.75 1.30
CA LEU A 107 7.85 1.21 0.26
C LEU A 107 7.32 -0.15 -0.17
N TRP A 108 7.35 -0.41 -1.46
CA TRP A 108 7.02 -1.70 -2.04
C TRP A 108 8.28 -2.30 -2.64
N LEU A 109 8.65 -3.48 -2.13
CA LEU A 109 9.83 -4.18 -2.57
C LEU A 109 9.47 -5.58 -3.07
N ALA A 110 10.10 -5.96 -4.19
CA ALA A 110 9.91 -7.28 -4.80
C ALA A 110 11.17 -8.13 -4.59
N GLY A 111 10.99 -9.34 -4.08
CA GLY A 111 12.05 -10.32 -3.90
C GLY A 111 12.54 -10.90 -5.22
N ARG A 112 13.50 -11.83 -5.15
CA ARG A 112 14.05 -12.47 -6.36
C ARG A 112 13.08 -13.50 -6.94
N ARG A 113 12.31 -14.17 -6.09
CA ARG A 113 11.36 -15.20 -6.54
C ARG A 113 10.00 -14.57 -6.80
N GLU A 114 9.31 -15.12 -7.80
CA GLU A 114 7.94 -14.69 -8.10
C GLU A 114 7.05 -14.95 -6.88
N GLY A 115 6.40 -13.90 -6.37
CA GLY A 115 5.51 -14.00 -5.21
C GLY A 115 6.16 -13.67 -3.85
N GLU A 116 7.44 -13.29 -3.83
CA GLU A 116 8.09 -12.72 -2.64
C GLU A 116 7.92 -11.21 -2.62
N PHE A 117 7.27 -10.72 -1.56
CA PHE A 117 7.08 -9.29 -1.36
C PHE A 117 7.47 -8.89 0.04
N LEU A 118 8.14 -7.75 0.12
CA LEU A 118 8.43 -7.06 1.35
C LEU A 118 7.88 -5.64 1.20
N GLU A 119 7.17 -5.19 2.20
CA GLU A 119 6.67 -3.83 2.26
C GLU A 119 7.07 -3.22 3.59
N LEU A 120 7.61 -2.00 3.54
CA LEU A 120 8.00 -1.26 4.72
C LEU A 120 7.09 -0.05 4.84
N TYR A 121 6.47 0.10 6.01
CA TYR A 121 5.56 1.19 6.29
C TYR A 121 6.10 2.05 7.43
N GLU A 122 5.95 3.36 7.32
CA GLU A 122 6.15 4.29 8.43
C GLU A 122 4.77 4.72 8.94
N TRP A 123 4.58 4.57 10.25
CA TRP A 123 3.38 5.00 10.97
C TRP A 123 3.75 6.01 12.07
N ALA A 124 2.74 6.72 12.57
CA ALA A 124 2.93 7.68 13.65
C ALA A 124 3.08 7.03 15.02
N THR A 125 2.36 5.94 15.27
CA THR A 125 2.43 5.20 16.54
C THR A 125 2.23 3.71 16.29
N VAL A 126 2.61 2.90 17.29
CA VAL A 126 2.35 1.45 17.32
C VAL A 126 0.86 1.15 17.13
N GLU A 127 -0.02 1.87 17.81
CA GLU A 127 -1.47 1.64 17.76
C GLU A 127 -2.06 1.94 16.36
N ASP A 128 -1.48 2.90 15.64
CA ASP A 128 -1.88 3.19 14.25
C ASP A 128 -1.46 2.04 13.32
N ALA A 129 -0.26 1.49 13.50
CA ALA A 129 0.22 0.32 12.77
C ALA A 129 -0.62 -0.94 13.08
N GLU A 130 -0.90 -1.23 14.35
CA GLU A 130 -1.75 -2.35 14.77
C GLU A 130 -3.15 -2.28 14.15
N ARG A 131 -3.77 -1.09 14.14
CA ARG A 131 -5.08 -0.89 13.49
C ARG A 131 -5.02 -1.18 11.99
N PHE A 132 -3.92 -0.89 11.33
CA PHE A 132 -3.72 -1.28 9.93
C PHE A 132 -3.55 -2.80 9.80
N VAL A 133 -2.76 -3.44 10.66
CA VAL A 133 -2.59 -4.90 10.69
C VAL A 133 -3.93 -5.62 10.85
N ASP A 134 -4.82 -5.15 11.73
CA ASP A 134 -6.16 -5.72 11.93
C ASP A 134 -7.02 -5.67 10.64
N VAL A 135 -6.97 -4.54 9.93
CA VAL A 135 -7.67 -4.37 8.66
C VAL A 135 -7.06 -5.29 7.59
N MET A 136 -5.74 -5.30 7.47
CA MET A 136 -5.03 -6.13 6.50
C MET A 136 -5.25 -7.61 6.74
N ARG A 137 -5.13 -8.11 7.98
CA ARG A 137 -5.46 -9.50 8.32
C ARG A 137 -6.89 -9.84 7.93
N SER A 138 -7.84 -8.96 8.22
CA SER A 138 -9.24 -9.16 7.82
C SER A 138 -9.47 -9.19 6.30
N LEU A 139 -8.64 -8.49 5.52
CA LEU A 139 -8.69 -8.50 4.05
C LEU A 139 -7.97 -9.70 3.45
N LEU A 140 -6.90 -10.18 4.09
CA LEU A 140 -6.08 -11.29 3.63
C LEU A 140 -6.60 -12.66 4.08
N ASP A 141 -7.39 -12.72 5.16
CA ASP A 141 -7.97 -13.96 5.70
C ASP A 141 -8.65 -14.86 4.63
N PRO A 142 -9.47 -14.32 3.70
CA PRO A 142 -10.04 -15.13 2.61
C PRO A 142 -9.01 -15.69 1.62
N PHE A 143 -7.81 -15.12 1.60
CA PHE A 143 -6.70 -15.44 0.71
C PHE A 143 -5.55 -16.15 1.42
N GLY A 144 -5.72 -16.59 2.68
CA GLY A 144 -4.66 -17.24 3.46
C GLY A 144 -4.08 -18.50 2.80
N PHE A 145 -4.79 -19.10 1.84
CA PHE A 145 -4.29 -20.21 1.02
C PHE A 145 -3.21 -19.79 0.02
N LEU A 146 -3.05 -18.50 -0.27
CA LEU A 146 -2.07 -18.00 -1.23
C LEU A 146 -0.66 -17.84 -0.65
N GLY A 147 -0.48 -17.86 0.66
CA GLY A 147 0.85 -17.72 1.24
C GLY A 147 0.85 -17.26 2.69
N ALA A 148 2.04 -17.23 3.27
CA ALA A 148 2.24 -16.75 4.63
C ALA A 148 2.44 -15.24 4.61
N ALA A 149 1.49 -14.52 5.20
CA ALA A 149 1.59 -13.09 5.45
C ALA A 149 2.16 -12.86 6.87
N THR A 150 3.26 -12.12 6.97
CA THR A 150 3.87 -11.74 8.24
C THR A 150 3.71 -10.23 8.47
N PHE A 151 3.55 -9.86 9.74
CA PHE A 151 3.47 -8.47 10.18
C PHE A 151 4.36 -8.34 11.40
N ASP A 152 5.38 -7.49 11.32
CA ASP A 152 6.31 -7.21 12.41
C ASP A 152 6.38 -5.69 12.63
N ILE A 153 6.07 -5.25 13.84
CA ILE A 153 6.08 -3.83 14.22
C ILE A 153 7.33 -3.61 15.05
N VAL A 154 8.16 -2.67 14.62
CA VAL A 154 9.47 -2.41 15.20
C VAL A 154 9.59 -0.94 15.56
N GLU A 155 10.11 -0.68 16.76
CA GLU A 155 10.25 0.65 17.37
C GLU A 155 11.43 1.45 16.76
N ASP A 156 11.47 1.50 15.43
CA ASP A 156 12.34 2.37 14.65
C ASP A 156 11.45 3.49 14.08
N ASP A 157 11.89 4.75 14.14
CA ASP A 157 11.03 5.90 13.78
C ASP A 157 10.82 6.01 12.26
N THR A 158 11.83 5.57 11.50
CA THR A 158 11.87 5.66 10.05
C THR A 158 12.41 4.39 9.41
N VAL A 159 12.09 4.19 8.13
CA VAL A 159 12.66 3.08 7.35
C VAL A 159 14.18 3.17 7.25
N ASP A 160 14.74 4.38 7.25
CA ASP A 160 16.19 4.57 7.21
C ASP A 160 16.86 4.10 8.50
N GLU A 161 16.26 4.40 9.64
CA GLU A 161 16.71 3.91 10.94
C GLU A 161 16.57 2.38 11.04
N TYR A 162 15.43 1.83 10.64
CA TYR A 162 15.19 0.39 10.59
C TYR A 162 16.30 -0.35 9.82
N VAL A 163 16.67 0.20 8.66
CA VAL A 163 17.74 -0.34 7.80
C VAL A 163 19.09 -0.21 8.49
N ALA A 164 19.40 0.95 9.05
CA ALA A 164 20.67 1.20 9.74
C ALA A 164 20.86 0.31 10.97
N ALA A 165 19.84 0.21 11.84
CA ALA A 165 19.87 -0.56 13.07
C ALA A 165 20.11 -2.06 12.84
N ARG A 166 19.62 -2.59 11.71
CA ARG A 166 19.80 -4.00 11.31
C ARG A 166 21.02 -4.23 10.42
N SER A 167 21.86 -3.20 10.23
CA SER A 167 23.01 -3.24 9.32
C SER A 167 22.64 -3.69 7.89
N LEU A 168 21.40 -3.39 7.49
CA LEU A 168 20.94 -3.58 6.12
C LEU A 168 21.51 -2.46 5.25
N SER A 169 21.58 -2.68 3.94
CA SER A 169 22.08 -1.66 3.03
C SER A 169 21.20 -1.50 1.81
N TRP A 170 21.06 -0.25 1.40
CA TRP A 170 20.55 0.11 0.08
C TRP A 170 21.72 0.04 -0.90
N GLY A 171 21.70 -0.94 -1.79
CA GLY A 171 22.62 -1.05 -2.90
C GLY A 171 22.03 -0.40 -4.17
N ALA A 172 22.82 0.43 -4.84
CA ALA A 172 22.50 0.82 -6.21
C ALA A 172 22.58 -0.43 -7.11
N GLN A 173 21.57 -0.67 -7.95
CA GLN A 173 21.56 -1.80 -8.88
C GLN A 173 22.74 -1.68 -9.88
N ARG A 174 23.88 -2.33 -9.60
CA ARG A 174 24.93 -2.54 -10.62
C ARG A 174 24.41 -3.56 -11.65
N GLU A 175 23.92 -3.03 -12.78
CA GLU A 175 23.58 -3.65 -14.06
C GLU A 175 23.18 -5.14 -14.10
N SER A 176 21.92 -5.41 -14.49
CA SER A 176 21.62 -6.40 -15.55
C SER A 176 20.16 -6.29 -16.03
N ARG A 177 20.03 -6.01 -17.33
CA ARG A 177 18.85 -6.04 -18.22
C ARG A 177 17.68 -5.09 -17.93
N SER A 178 17.69 -4.01 -18.72
CA SER A 178 16.51 -3.25 -19.10
C SER A 178 15.42 -4.14 -19.69
N THR A 179 14.26 -4.16 -19.05
CA THR A 179 12.98 -4.25 -19.76
C THR A 179 12.30 -2.88 -19.65
N ARG A 180 12.70 -1.96 -20.54
CA ARG A 180 11.97 -0.72 -20.77
C ARG A 180 10.55 -1.07 -21.20
N ARG A 181 9.58 -1.03 -20.28
CA ARG A 181 8.16 -0.92 -20.63
C ARG A 181 7.73 0.52 -20.37
N ARG A 182 7.76 1.29 -21.45
CA ARG A 182 7.35 2.70 -21.52
C ARG A 182 5.86 2.82 -21.13
N TRP A 183 5.59 3.16 -19.88
CA TRP A 183 4.22 3.41 -19.39
C TRP A 183 3.75 4.78 -19.91
N ARG A 184 2.86 4.76 -20.91
CA ARG A 184 2.10 5.95 -21.33
C ARG A 184 0.87 6.04 -20.43
N ARG A 185 0.72 7.18 -19.77
CA ARG A 185 -0.37 7.62 -18.89
C ARG A 185 -1.75 7.06 -19.29
N PRO A 186 -2.48 6.35 -18.39
CA PRO A 186 -3.94 6.41 -18.41
C PRO A 186 -4.59 6.46 -17.00
N ALA A 187 -3.85 6.84 -15.95
CA ALA A 187 -4.32 6.70 -14.56
C ALA A 187 -5.45 7.68 -14.13
N VAL A 188 -5.77 8.70 -14.94
CA VAL A 188 -6.81 9.69 -14.59
C VAL A 188 -8.21 9.25 -15.04
N LEU A 189 -8.34 8.38 -16.04
CA LEU A 189 -9.63 8.00 -16.61
C LEU A 189 -10.39 6.96 -15.77
N GLY A 190 -9.70 5.99 -15.17
CA GLY A 190 -10.35 4.91 -14.42
C GLY A 190 -11.06 5.39 -13.15
N LEU A 191 -10.46 6.31 -12.41
CA LEU A 191 -11.03 6.84 -11.16
C LEU A 191 -12.23 7.77 -11.44
N LEU A 192 -12.16 8.56 -12.52
CA LEU A 192 -13.28 9.40 -12.97
C LEU A 192 -14.48 8.57 -13.43
N LEU A 193 -14.25 7.41 -14.05
CA LEU A 193 -15.32 6.51 -14.48
C LEU A 193 -16.02 5.82 -13.31
N LEU A 194 -15.29 5.47 -12.24
CA LEU A 194 -15.90 4.91 -11.02
C LEU A 194 -16.72 5.95 -10.25
N ILE A 195 -16.22 7.19 -10.13
CA ILE A 195 -16.97 8.29 -9.50
C ILE A 195 -18.18 8.68 -10.36
N GLY A 196 -18.00 8.77 -11.68
CA GLY A 196 -19.08 9.04 -12.63
C GLY A 196 -20.16 7.97 -12.62
N GLY A 197 -19.77 6.69 -12.59
CA GLY A 197 -20.69 5.55 -12.48
C GLY A 197 -21.48 5.58 -11.16
N TYR A 198 -20.81 5.86 -10.04
CA TYR A 198 -21.47 5.96 -8.73
C TYR A 198 -22.46 7.13 -8.66
N LEU A 199 -22.11 8.30 -9.20
CA LEU A 199 -22.99 9.47 -9.23
C LEU A 199 -24.19 9.28 -10.17
N ALA A 200 -23.99 8.61 -11.31
CA ALA A 200 -25.06 8.28 -12.24
C ALA A 200 -26.04 7.24 -11.65
N TRP A 201 -25.51 6.24 -10.94
CA TRP A 201 -26.32 5.27 -10.22
C TRP A 201 -27.15 5.94 -9.11
N ARG A 202 -26.53 6.80 -8.29
CA ARG A 202 -27.22 7.54 -7.22
C ARG A 202 -28.35 8.43 -7.75
N ARG A 203 -28.15 9.12 -8.88
CA ARG A 203 -29.20 9.95 -9.51
C ARG A 203 -30.37 9.13 -10.04
N ARG A 204 -30.13 7.92 -10.56
CA ARG A 204 -31.23 7.00 -10.95
C ARG A 204 -32.00 6.49 -9.74
N SER A 205 -31.30 6.14 -8.66
CA SER A 205 -31.94 5.67 -7.42
C SER A 205 -32.77 6.75 -6.73
N ASP A 206 -32.41 8.03 -6.88
CA ASP A 206 -33.20 9.15 -6.38
C ASP A 206 -34.40 9.48 -7.29
N ALA A 207 -34.33 9.18 -8.60
CA ALA A 207 -35.42 9.36 -9.56
C ALA A 207 -36.52 8.28 -9.46
N ASP A 208 -36.19 7.10 -8.92
CA ASP A 208 -37.12 5.99 -8.69
C ASP A 208 -37.82 6.04 -7.30
N ARG A 209 -37.65 7.12 -6.52
CA ARG A 209 -38.45 7.30 -5.31
C ARG A 209 -39.86 7.79 -5.71
N PRO A 210 -40.93 7.01 -5.47
CA PRO A 210 -42.28 7.48 -5.74
C PRO A 210 -42.56 8.69 -4.85
N HIS A 211 -43.07 9.77 -5.47
CA HIS A 211 -43.67 10.87 -4.75
C HIS A 211 -44.89 10.34 -3.99
N SER A 212 -44.72 10.12 -2.68
CA SER A 212 -45.85 10.09 -1.78
C SER A 212 -46.36 11.52 -1.65
N GLU A 213 -47.34 11.87 -2.48
CA GLU A 213 -48.17 13.06 -2.29
C GLU A 213 -49.23 12.81 -1.20
N PRO A 214 -49.73 13.88 -0.56
CA PRO A 214 -50.14 13.92 0.85
C PRO A 214 -51.47 13.24 1.20
#